data_AF-A0A495VP04-F1
#
_entry.id   AF-A0A495VP04-F1
#
_cell.length_a   1.000
_cell.length_b   1.000
_cell.length_c   1.000
_cell.angle_alpha   90.00
_cell.angle_beta   90.00
_cell.angle_gamma   90.00
#
_symmetry.space_group_name_H-M   'P 1'
#
loop_
_entity.id
_entity.type
_entity.pdbx_description
1 polymer ?
#
loop_
_entity_poly.entity_id
_entity_poly.type
_entity_poly.pdbx_seq_one_letter_code
_entity_poly.pdbx_strand_id
1 'polypeptide(L)'
;MFDIGFSELMVIGVVALLVIGPERLPKVARTLGHLLGRAQRYVNDVKSDINREMQLDELRKLQSQVSDSARSLEDSVRKEYDAVRSGVSTPVQAAVADLEATARQLEQDAAAPPPAVDTAAPSHPDKPVSNA
;
A
#
# COMPACT_ATOMS: atom_id res chain seq x y z
N MET A 1 -10.31 -9.00 -3.94
CA MET A 1 -8.94 -9.49 -3.72
C MET A 1 -8.86 -10.60 -2.66
N PHE A 2 -9.87 -11.47 -2.58
CA PHE A 2 -9.86 -12.70 -1.78
C PHE A 2 -10.44 -13.83 -2.65
N ASP A 3 -9.73 -14.18 -3.73
CA ASP A 3 -10.03 -15.36 -4.53
C ASP A 3 -9.48 -16.59 -3.81
N ILE A 4 -10.08 -16.93 -2.66
CA ILE A 4 -9.81 -18.21 -2.00
C ILE A 4 -10.59 -19.27 -2.77
N GLY A 5 -9.92 -19.86 -3.77
CA GLY A 5 -10.45 -20.99 -4.52
C GLY A 5 -10.31 -22.30 -3.75
N PHE A 6 -10.85 -23.36 -4.35
CA PHE A 6 -10.70 -24.72 -3.81
C PHE A 6 -9.22 -25.13 -3.72
N SER A 7 -8.40 -24.71 -4.68
CA SER A 7 -6.96 -24.99 -4.74
C SER A 7 -6.22 -24.37 -3.55
N GLU A 8 -6.46 -23.10 -3.24
CA GLU A 8 -5.84 -22.40 -2.10
C GLU A 8 -6.24 -23.05 -0.78
N LEU A 9 -7.51 -23.43 -0.63
CA LEU A 9 -7.99 -24.12 0.57
C LEU A 9 -7.31 -25.48 0.76
N MET A 10 -7.06 -26.21 -0.33
CA MET A 10 -6.28 -27.46 -0.32
C MET A 10 -4.85 -27.23 0.17
N VAL A 11 -4.17 -26.21 -0.35
CA VAL A 11 -2.79 -25.87 0.06
C VAL A 11 -2.73 -25.51 1.55
N ILE A 12 -3.65 -24.66 2.01
CA ILE A 12 -3.76 -24.30 3.44
C ILE A 12 -4.04 -25.54 4.29
N GLY A 13 -4.90 -26.45 3.82
CA GLY A 13 -5.18 -27.72 4.47
C GLY A 13 -3.93 -28.57 4.66
N VAL A 14 -3.12 -28.74 3.61
CA VAL A 14 -1.85 -29.49 3.68
C VAL A 14 -0.87 -28.85 4.65
N VAL A 15 -0.70 -27.52 4.59
CA VAL A 15 0.18 -26.79 5.51
C VAL A 15 -0.30 -26.92 6.95
N ALA A 16 -1.61 -26.78 7.19
CA ALA A 16 -2.20 -26.95 8.52
C ALA A 16 -2.00 -28.37 9.05
N LEU A 17 -2.11 -29.40 8.20
CA LEU A 17 -1.81 -30.79 8.58
C LEU A 17 -0.36 -30.99 8.97
N LEU A 18 0.60 -30.32 8.30
CA LEU A 18 2.03 -30.40 8.65
C LEU A 18 2.36 -29.66 9.95
N VAL A 19 1.84 -28.44 10.12
CA VAL A 19 2.18 -27.57 11.26
C VAL A 19 1.47 -28.01 12.54
N ILE A 20 0.16 -28.21 12.46
CA ILE A 20 -0.68 -28.57 13.61
C ILE A 20 -0.68 -30.09 13.83
N GLY A 21 -0.55 -30.86 12.75
CA GLY A 21 -0.62 -32.32 12.78
C GLY A 21 -2.02 -32.84 12.39
N PRO A 22 -2.11 -33.97 11.67
CA PRO A 22 -3.36 -34.55 11.20
C PRO A 22 -4.31 -34.98 12.34
N GLU A 23 -3.78 -35.31 13.51
CA GLU A 23 -4.60 -35.73 14.66
C GLU A 23 -5.17 -34.56 15.47
N ARG A 24 -4.55 -33.38 15.36
CA ARG A 24 -4.88 -32.20 16.18
C ARG A 24 -5.78 -31.22 15.42
N LEU A 25 -5.60 -31.08 14.10
CA LEU A 25 -6.46 -30.27 13.24
C LEU A 25 -7.97 -30.56 13.42
N PRO A 26 -8.45 -31.83 13.39
CA PRO A 26 -9.88 -32.12 13.56
C PRO A 26 -10.38 -31.77 14.96
N LYS A 27 -9.53 -31.84 16.00
CA LYS A 27 -9.91 -31.41 17.36
C LYS A 27 -10.11 -29.90 17.39
N VAL A 28 -9.19 -29.12 16.84
CA VAL A 28 -9.28 -27.65 16.77
C VAL A 28 -10.49 -27.20 15.94
N ALA A 29 -10.70 -27.81 14.77
CA ALA A 29 -11.85 -27.50 13.92
C ALA A 29 -13.19 -27.76 14.64
N ARG A 30 -13.29 -28.86 15.40
CA ARG A 30 -14.48 -29.15 16.23
C ARG A 30 -14.67 -28.13 17.34
N THR A 31 -13.61 -27.72 18.04
CA THR A 31 -13.70 -26.71 19.10
C THR A 31 -14.12 -25.35 18.54
N LEU A 32 -13.48 -24.88 17.47
CA LEU A 32 -13.84 -23.64 16.78
C LEU A 32 -15.27 -23.71 16.22
N GLY A 33 -15.65 -24.84 15.61
CA GLY A 33 -17.00 -25.06 15.11
C GLY A 33 -18.05 -25.03 16.22
N HIS A 34 -17.76 -25.60 17.39
CA HIS A 34 -18.68 -25.53 18.54
C HIS A 34 -18.83 -24.10 19.07
N LEU A 35 -17.73 -23.36 19.16
CA LEU A 35 -17.74 -21.95 19.59
C LEU A 35 -18.51 -21.07 18.61
N LEU A 36 -18.20 -21.17 17.32
CA LEU A 36 -18.89 -20.43 16.26
C LEU A 36 -20.36 -20.82 16.17
N GLY A 37 -20.70 -22.11 16.27
CA GLY A 37 -22.08 -22.58 16.25
C GLY A 37 -22.89 -22.10 17.45
N ARG A 38 -22.27 -22.01 18.64
CA ARG A 38 -22.91 -21.46 19.84
C ARG A 38 -23.10 -19.95 19.73
N ALA A 39 -22.11 -19.23 19.23
CA ALA A 39 -22.21 -17.79 18.96
C ALA A 39 -23.30 -17.49 17.93
N GLN A 40 -23.35 -18.24 16.83
CA GLN A 40 -24.38 -18.11 15.80
C GLN A 40 -25.78 -18.36 16.37
N ARG A 41 -25.94 -19.37 17.23
CA ARG A 41 -27.21 -19.64 17.92
C ARG A 41 -27.62 -18.48 18.84
N TYR A 42 -26.69 -17.96 19.64
CA TYR A 42 -26.96 -16.81 20.50
C TYR A 42 -27.37 -15.57 19.71
N VAL A 43 -26.68 -15.28 18.59
CA VAL A 43 -27.07 -14.19 17.69
C VAL A 43 -28.46 -14.41 17.10
N ASN A 44 -28.80 -15.64 16.73
CA ASN A 44 -30.13 -15.98 16.21
C ASN A 44 -31.22 -15.83 17.28
N ASP A 45 -30.95 -16.28 18.52
CA ASP A 45 -31.87 -16.19 19.65
C ASP A 45 -32.12 -14.72 20.01
N VAL A 46 -31.06 -13.92 20.16
CA VAL A 46 -31.14 -12.47 20.39
C VAL A 46 -31.85 -11.76 19.23
N LYS A 47 -31.57 -12.12 17.98
CA LYS A 47 -32.30 -11.59 16.82
C LYS A 47 -33.78 -11.95 16.89
N SER A 48 -34.13 -13.14 17.38
CA SER A 48 -35.51 -13.59 17.51
C SER A 48 -36.25 -12.88 18.65
N ASP A 49 -35.59 -12.64 19.78
CA ASP A 49 -36.13 -11.92 20.94
C ASP A 49 -36.31 -10.43 20.60
N ILE A 50 -35.30 -9.82 19.98
CA ILE A 50 -35.37 -8.45 19.43
C ILE A 50 -36.53 -8.32 18.44
N ASN A 51 -36.70 -9.28 17.52
CA ASN A 51 -37.79 -9.27 16.54
C ASN A 51 -39.17 -9.51 17.18
N ARG A 52 -39.21 -10.02 18.40
CA ARG A 52 -40.45 -10.34 19.13
C ARG A 52 -40.85 -9.26 20.13
N GLU A 53 -39.90 -8.44 20.59
CA GLU A 53 -40.12 -7.37 21.58
C GLU A 53 -39.94 -5.93 21.02
N MET A 54 -39.20 -5.70 19.93
CA MET A 54 -38.96 -4.35 19.41
C MET A 54 -39.87 -3.99 18.23
N GLN A 55 -40.56 -2.85 18.32
CA GLN A 55 -41.10 -2.15 17.16
C GLN A 55 -39.95 -1.88 16.17
N LEU A 56 -40.17 -2.18 14.90
CA LEU A 56 -39.20 -2.08 13.78
C LEU A 56 -38.51 -0.70 13.63
N ASP A 57 -38.98 0.32 14.35
CA ASP A 57 -38.58 1.71 14.20
C ASP A 57 -37.25 2.06 14.91
N GLU A 58 -36.95 1.45 16.06
CA GLU A 58 -35.70 1.74 16.78
C GLU A 58 -34.47 1.12 16.12
N LEU A 59 -34.59 -0.09 15.56
CA LEU A 59 -33.52 -0.73 14.78
C LEU A 59 -33.28 -0.03 13.45
N ARG A 60 -34.35 0.45 12.78
CA ARG A 60 -34.22 1.29 11.58
C ARG A 60 -33.48 2.59 11.90
N LYS A 61 -33.74 3.19 13.06
CA LYS A 61 -33.08 4.42 13.53
C LYS A 61 -31.60 4.19 13.87
N LEU A 62 -31.26 3.07 14.50
CA LEU A 62 -29.86 2.71 14.76
C LEU A 62 -29.11 2.39 13.45
N GLN A 63 -29.73 1.63 12.54
CA GLN A 63 -29.15 1.34 11.22
C GLN A 63 -28.93 2.62 10.43
N SER A 64 -29.89 3.55 10.41
CA SER A 64 -29.74 4.83 9.71
C SER A 64 -28.62 5.67 10.33
N GLN A 65 -28.55 5.79 11.67
CA GLN A 65 -27.46 6.51 12.33
C GLN A 65 -26.09 5.92 12.04
N VAL A 66 -25.96 4.60 12.02
CA VAL A 66 -24.69 3.93 11.69
C VAL A 66 -24.34 4.15 10.22
N SER A 67 -25.31 4.04 9.31
CA SER A 67 -25.08 4.25 7.87
C SER A 67 -24.73 5.70 7.55
N ASP A 68 -25.34 6.67 8.24
CA ASP A 68 -25.07 8.09 8.07
C ASP A 68 -23.70 8.46 8.66
N SER A 69 -23.35 7.87 9.81
CA SER A 69 -22.01 8.02 10.39
C SER A 69 -20.95 7.46 9.46
N ALA A 70 -21.16 6.26 8.90
CA ALA A 70 -20.24 5.64 7.95
C ALA A 70 -20.03 6.49 6.68
N ARG A 71 -21.11 7.06 6.12
CA ARG A 71 -21.04 7.96 4.95
C ARG A 71 -20.28 9.25 5.28
N SER A 72 -20.54 9.85 6.44
CA SER A 72 -19.85 11.08 6.86
C SER A 72 -18.34 10.84 7.06
N LEU A 73 -17.95 9.65 7.52
CA LEU A 73 -16.56 9.24 7.63
C LEU A 73 -15.95 9.01 6.24
N GLU A 74 -16.63 8.33 5.32
CA GLU A 74 -16.16 8.19 3.92
C GLU A 74 -15.94 9.55 3.25
N ASP A 75 -16.88 10.48 3.41
CA ASP A 75 -16.79 11.83 2.85
C ASP A 75 -15.64 12.62 3.46
N SER A 76 -15.41 12.49 4.77
CA SER A 76 -14.31 13.14 5.46
C SER A 76 -12.96 12.59 5.01
N VAL A 77 -12.84 11.26 4.92
CA VAL A 77 -11.64 10.57 4.44
C VAL A 77 -11.36 10.91 2.97
N ARG A 78 -12.37 10.96 2.11
CA ARG A 78 -12.21 11.38 0.71
C ARG A 78 -11.72 12.82 0.60
N LYS A 79 -12.34 13.75 1.34
CA LYS A 79 -11.93 15.17 1.34
C LYS A 79 -10.50 15.34 1.84
N GLU A 80 -10.13 14.62 2.89
CA GLU A 80 -8.77 14.64 3.43
C GLU A 80 -7.77 14.06 2.42
N TYR A 81 -8.12 12.96 1.74
CA TYR A 81 -7.29 12.37 0.70
C TYR A 81 -7.11 13.29 -0.52
N ASP A 82 -8.18 13.95 -0.97
CA ASP A 82 -8.13 14.90 -2.09
C ASP A 82 -7.33 16.16 -1.73
N ALA A 83 -7.45 16.66 -0.49
CA ALA A 83 -6.67 17.78 0.01
C ALA A 83 -5.17 17.44 0.09
N VAL A 84 -4.83 16.25 0.58
CA VAL A 84 -3.45 15.75 0.62
C VAL A 84 -2.91 15.53 -0.79
N ARG A 85 -3.70 14.91 -1.69
CA ARG A 85 -3.33 14.70 -3.10
C ARG A 85 -3.04 16.03 -3.81
N SER A 86 -3.88 17.04 -3.61
CA SER A 86 -3.74 18.35 -4.25
C SER A 86 -2.58 19.16 -3.65
N GLY A 87 -2.42 19.10 -2.33
CA GLY A 87 -1.31 19.75 -1.62
C GLY A 87 0.06 19.14 -1.92
N VAL A 88 0.12 17.86 -2.29
CA VAL A 88 1.37 17.16 -2.64
C VAL A 88 1.66 17.20 -4.15
N SER A 89 0.65 17.06 -5.01
CA SER A 89 0.88 17.02 -6.48
C SER A 89 1.36 18.36 -7.06
N THR A 90 0.86 19.48 -6.53
CA THR A 90 1.25 20.82 -6.98
C THR A 90 2.73 21.15 -6.75
N PRO A 91 3.30 21.00 -5.53
CA PRO A 91 4.71 21.26 -5.31
C PRO A 91 5.62 20.19 -5.95
N VAL A 92 5.16 18.94 -6.07
CA VAL A 92 5.93 17.88 -6.73
C VAL A 92 6.06 18.13 -8.24
N GLN A 93 4.99 18.57 -8.91
CA GLN A 93 5.06 18.90 -10.33
C GLN A 93 5.91 20.14 -10.60
N ALA A 94 5.83 21.16 -9.73
CA ALA A 94 6.71 22.32 -9.80
C ALA A 94 8.19 21.93 -9.60
N ALA A 95 8.48 21.09 -8.60
CA ALA A 95 9.84 20.61 -8.33
C ALA A 95 10.40 19.76 -9.48
N VAL A 96 9.58 18.91 -10.12
CA VAL A 96 10.00 18.12 -11.29
C VAL A 96 10.27 19.03 -12.49
N ALA A 97 9.43 20.04 -12.73
CA ALA A 97 9.63 21.00 -13.81
C ALA A 97 10.90 21.85 -13.60
N ASP A 98 11.18 22.29 -12.37
CA ASP A 98 12.39 23.02 -12.03
C ASP A 98 13.65 22.14 -12.18
N LEU A 99 13.56 20.86 -11.81
CA LEU A 99 14.66 19.91 -11.97
C LEU A 99 14.95 19.62 -13.46
N GLU A 100 13.90 19.49 -14.28
CA GLU A 100 14.04 19.30 -15.73
C GLU A 100 14.60 20.54 -16.43
N ALA A 101 14.17 21.74 -16.01
CA ALA A 101 14.72 23.00 -16.50
C ALA A 101 16.21 23.15 -16.14
N THR A 102 16.58 22.79 -14.91
CA THR A 102 17.98 22.81 -14.44
C THR A 102 18.83 21.80 -15.20
N ALA A 103 18.31 20.60 -15.44
CA ALA A 103 19.01 19.57 -16.23
C ALA A 103 19.29 20.05 -17.66
N ARG A 104 18.29 20.69 -18.31
CA ARG A 104 18.48 21.28 -19.64
C ARG A 104 19.49 22.42 -19.65
N GLN A 105 19.51 23.26 -18.63
CA GLN A 105 20.52 24.33 -18.51
C GLN A 105 21.93 23.78 -18.35
N LEU A 106 22.11 22.71 -17.57
CA LEU A 106 23.41 22.05 -17.40
C LEU A 106 23.89 21.36 -18.69
N GLU A 107 22.98 20.77 -19.47
CA GLU A 107 23.31 20.22 -20.80
C GLU A 107 23.70 21.32 -21.79
N GLN A 108 23.06 22.49 -21.71
CA GLN A 108 23.32 23.62 -22.60
C GLN A 108 24.63 24.35 -22.25
N ASP A 109 24.97 24.47 -20.96
CA ASP A 109 26.27 24.97 -20.50
C ASP A 109 27.40 23.98 -20.78
N ALA A 110 27.14 22.67 -20.72
CA ALA A 110 28.10 21.64 -21.15
C ALA A 110 28.28 21.56 -22.68
N ALA A 111 27.32 22.07 -23.46
CA ALA A 111 27.40 22.14 -24.92
C ALA A 111 28.07 23.40 -25.47
N ALA A 112 28.40 24.38 -24.61
CA ALA A 112 29.23 25.52 -24.98
C ALA A 112 30.72 25.14 -24.89
N PRO A 113 31.50 25.21 -25.99
CA PRO A 113 32.93 24.93 -25.92
C PRO A 113 33.63 26.03 -25.09
N PRO A 114 34.65 25.70 -24.27
CA PRO A 114 35.48 26.72 -23.63
C PRO A 114 36.12 27.62 -24.70
N PRO A 115 36.46 28.88 -24.38
CA PRO A 115 37.11 29.77 -25.35
C PRO A 115 38.40 29.11 -25.84
N ALA A 116 38.49 28.91 -27.15
CA ALA A 116 39.63 28.28 -27.79
C ALA A 116 40.89 29.13 -27.58
N VAL A 117 41.74 28.69 -26.66
CA VAL A 117 43.15 29.08 -26.61
C VAL A 117 43.85 28.41 -27.80
N ASP A 118 44.21 29.23 -28.77
CA ASP A 118 44.99 28.88 -29.95
C ASP A 118 46.42 28.45 -29.57
N THR A 119 46.80 27.26 -30.03
CA THR A 119 48.13 26.79 -30.43
C THR A 119 49.36 27.14 -29.59
N ALA A 120 49.99 26.11 -29.00
CA ALA A 120 51.42 25.78 -29.23
C ALA A 120 51.84 24.54 -28.40
N ALA A 121 51.93 23.38 -29.06
CA ALA A 121 52.83 22.31 -28.65
C ALA A 121 54.00 22.31 -29.63
N PRO A 122 55.24 22.49 -29.15
CA PRO A 122 56.26 21.46 -29.41
C PRO A 122 57.26 21.36 -28.23
N SER A 123 57.28 20.26 -27.48
CA SER A 123 58.07 19.03 -27.72
C SER A 123 59.59 19.17 -27.54
N HIS A 124 60.09 18.43 -26.53
CA HIS A 124 61.43 17.82 -26.39
C HIS A 124 62.62 18.74 -26.07
N PRO A 125 63.47 18.38 -25.06
CA PRO A 125 64.77 17.78 -25.42
C PRO A 125 65.42 16.82 -24.37
N ASP A 126 65.70 15.60 -24.83
CA ASP A 126 66.96 14.81 -24.80
C ASP A 126 67.95 14.78 -23.57
N LYS A 127 68.40 13.53 -23.24
CA LYS A 127 69.60 13.01 -22.47
C LYS A 127 69.48 12.67 -20.94
N PRO A 128 70.03 11.51 -20.48
CA PRO A 128 71.44 11.47 -20.00
C PRO A 128 72.23 10.16 -20.25
N VAL A 129 73.56 10.28 -20.20
CA VAL A 129 74.57 9.20 -20.08
C VAL A 129 74.26 8.23 -18.93
N SER A 130 74.24 6.93 -19.23
CA SER A 130 74.87 5.89 -18.42
C SER A 130 76.16 5.49 -19.15
N ASN A 131 77.31 5.80 -18.57
CA ASN A 131 78.17 4.76 -18.02
C ASN A 131 79.17 5.36 -17.03
N ALA A 132 79.26 4.66 -15.90
CA ALA A 132 80.35 4.61 -14.92
C ALA A 132 80.72 5.90 -14.18
#